data_AF-A0A3M1JGI3-F1
#
_entry.id   AF-A0A3M1JGI3-F1
#
_cell.length_a   1.000
_cell.length_b   1.000
_cell.length_c   1.000
_cell.angle_alpha   90.00
_cell.angle_beta   90.00
_cell.angle_gamma   90.00
#
_symmetry.space_group_name_H-M   'P 1'
#
loop_
_entity.id
_entity.type
_entity.pdbx_description
1 polymer ?
#
loop_
_entity_poly.entity_id
_entity_poly.type
_entity_poly.pdbx_seq_one_letter_code
_entity_poly.pdbx_strand_id
1 'polypeptide(L)' 'MANVLKAFARSPGFSPPDAHLLLVDDVMTTGATLEACALRLLEIPQARLSMATIAIAGE' A
#
# COMPACT_ATOMS: atom_id res chain seq x y z
N MET A 1 -18.59 -8.87 6.11
CA MET A 1 -17.77 -7.81 5.49
C MET A 1 -16.54 -8.48 4.87
N ALA A 2 -16.46 -8.56 3.54
CA ALA A 2 -15.29 -9.14 2.88
C ALA A 2 -14.14 -8.12 2.92
N ASN A 3 -13.00 -8.50 3.51
CA ASN A 3 -11.83 -7.64 3.67
C ASN A 3 -10.95 -7.68 2.40
N VAL A 4 -10.38 -6.53 2.02
CA VAL A 4 -9.51 -6.39 0.82
C VAL A 4 -8.08 -6.92 1.00
N LEU A 5 -7.73 -7.41 2.20
CA LEU A 5 -6.37 -7.83 2.59
C LEU A 5 -5.77 -8.97 1.72
N LYS A 6 -6.58 -9.66 0.93
CA LYS A 6 -6.15 -10.73 0.01
C LYS A 6 -6.36 -10.39 -1.47
N ALA A 7 -6.85 -9.19 -1.78
CA ALA A 7 -7.09 -8.76 -3.15
C ALA A 7 -5.81 -8.36 -3.88
N PHE A 8 -4.77 -7.94 -3.13
CA PHE A 8 -3.53 -7.39 -3.67
C PHE A 8 -2.34 -8.33 -3.49
N ALA A 9 -1.49 -8.35 -4.51
CA ALA A 9 -0.23 -9.08 -4.55
C ALA A 9 0.87 -8.18 -5.11
N ARG A 10 2.09 -8.34 -4.58
CA ARG A 10 3.29 -7.72 -5.12
C ARG A 10 3.78 -8.51 -6.34
N SER A 11 4.21 -7.82 -7.39
CA SER A 11 4.78 -8.47 -8.56
C SER A 11 5.99 -9.34 -8.19
N PRO A 12 6.09 -10.57 -8.73
CA PRO A 12 7.26 -11.42 -8.53
C PRO A 12 8.55 -10.69 -8.89
N GLY A 13 9.57 -10.83 -8.06
CA GLY A 13 10.89 -10.21 -8.28
C GLY A 13 11.01 -8.73 -7.89
N PHE A 14 9.92 -8.03 -7.56
CA PHE A 14 10.00 -6.65 -7.08
C PHE A 14 10.50 -6.57 -5.63
N SER A 15 11.81 -6.62 -5.40
CA SER A 15 12.41 -6.55 -4.06
C SER A 15 13.65 -5.66 -4.02
N PRO A 16 13.51 -4.35 -4.27
CA PRO A 16 14.63 -3.41 -4.18
C PRO A 16 15.23 -3.42 -2.75
N PRO A 17 16.58 -3.39 -2.61
CA PRO A 17 17.23 -3.26 -1.31
C PRO A 17 17.04 -1.84 -0.73
N ASP A 18 16.95 -1.73 0.59
CA ASP A 18 16.81 -0.46 1.33
C ASP A 18 15.73 0.47 0.76
N ALA A 19 14.61 -0.11 0.33
CA ALA A 19 13.61 0.58 -0.45
C ALA A 19 12.85 1.63 0.37
N HIS A 20 12.81 2.86 -0.13
CA HIS A 20 11.82 3.86 0.32
C HIS A 20 10.80 4.06 -0.81
N LEU A 21 9.60 3.53 -0.61
CA LEU A 21 8.56 3.48 -1.62
C LEU A 21 7.48 4.52 -1.32
N LEU A 22 6.99 5.20 -2.37
CA LEU A 22 5.80 6.06 -2.30
C LEU A 22 4.60 5.28 -2.85
N LEU A 23 3.63 4.99 -2.00
CA LEU A 23 2.35 4.40 -2.39
C LEU A 23 1.35 5.52 -2.68
N VAL A 24 0.81 5.53 -3.89
CA VAL A 24 -0.09 6.60 -4.37
C VAL A 24 -1.47 6.02 -4.66
N ASP A 25 -2.51 6.73 -4.25
CA ASP A 25 -3.90 6.47 -4.61
C ASP A 25 -4.60 7.78 -4.99
N ASP A 26 -5.73 7.73 -5.67
CA ASP A 26 -6.48 8.95 -6.01
C ASP A 26 -7.21 9.52 -4.78
N VAL A 27 -8.08 8.73 -4.16
CA VAL A 27 -8.91 9.14 -3.03
C VAL A 27 -8.84 8.10 -1.91
N MET A 28 -8.35 8.53 -0.75
CA MET A 28 -8.42 7.71 0.45
C MET A 28 -9.81 7.81 1.08
N THR A 29 -10.53 6.69 1.16
CA THR A 29 -11.75 6.58 1.98
C THR A 29 -11.43 6.03 3.37
N THR A 30 -11.72 4.74 3.61
CA THR A 30 -11.38 4.04 4.86
C THR A 30 -9.89 3.68 4.96
N GLY A 31 -9.13 3.87 3.89
CA GLY A 31 -7.72 3.48 3.81
C GLY A 31 -7.47 1.98 3.57
N ALA A 32 -8.51 1.15 3.47
CA ALA A 32 -8.38 -0.31 3.35
C ALA A 32 -7.57 -0.75 2.10
N THR A 33 -7.68 -0.01 0.98
CA THR A 33 -6.88 -0.25 -0.23
C THR A 33 -5.39 0.02 0.01
N LEU A 34 -5.07 1.21 0.55
CA LEU A 34 -3.70 1.60 0.88
C LEU A 34 -3.07 0.65 1.89
N GLU A 35 -3.81 0.25 2.93
CA GLU A 35 -3.35 -0.72 3.93
C GLU A 35 -3.03 -2.09 3.30
N ALA A 36 -3.94 -2.63 2.48
CA ALA A 36 -3.74 -3.93 1.86
C ALA A 36 -2.51 -3.95 0.93
N CYS A 37 -2.28 -2.87 0.17
CA CYS A 37 -1.09 -2.70 -0.64
C CYS A 37 0.19 -2.52 0.21
N ALA A 38 0.13 -1.68 1.24
CA ALA A 38 1.26 -1.40 2.13
C ALA A 38 1.77 -2.68 2.81
N LEU A 39 0.86 -3.54 3.30
CA LEU A 39 1.24 -4.80 3.94
C LEU A 39 2.06 -5.73 3.02
N ARG A 40 1.73 -5.79 1.72
CA ARG A 40 2.50 -6.57 0.73
C ARG A 40 3.87 -5.95 0.44
N LEU A 41 4.00 -4.62 0.51
CA LEU A 41 5.27 -3.92 0.29
C LEU A 41 6.18 -3.98 1.51
N LEU A 42 5.63 -4.00 2.72
CA LEU A 42 6.38 -4.15 3.98
C LEU A 42 6.96 -5.55 4.19
N GLU A 43 6.57 -6.53 3.36
CA GLU A 43 7.25 -7.83 3.28
C GLU A 43 8.67 -7.71 2.70
N ILE A 44 9.01 -6.59 2.04
CA ILE A 44 10.38 -6.31 1.59
C ILE A 44 11.22 -5.91 2.81
N PRO A 45 12.37 -6.58 3.06
CA PRO A 45 13.24 -6.24 4.18
C PRO A 45 13.66 -4.77 4.15
N GLN A 46 13.60 -4.12 5.31
CA GLN A 46 14.01 -2.72 5.50
C GLN A 46 13.21 -1.68 4.68
N ALA A 47 12.08 -2.09 4.09
CA ALA A 47 11.26 -1.15 3.33
C ALA A 47 10.66 -0.06 4.23
N ARG A 48 10.72 1.17 3.74
CA ARG A 48 10.01 2.32 4.28
C ARG A 48 8.92 2.74 3.29
N LEU A 49 7.77 3.10 3.82
CA LEU A 49 6.64 3.57 3.02
C LEU A 49 6.30 5.02 3.37
N SER A 50 6.06 5.80 2.33
CA SER A 50 5.28 7.04 2.40
C SER A 50 4.02 6.85 1.57
N MET A 51 2.94 7.51 1.96
CA MET A 51 1.65 7.43 1.27
C MET A 51 1.24 8.82 0.81
N ALA A 52 0.68 8.91 -0.40
CA ALA A 52 0.13 10.15 -0.93
C ALA A 52 -1.21 9.88 -1.60
N THR A 53 -2.20 10.72 -1.32
CA THR A 53 -3.48 10.73 -2.03
C THR A 53 -3.84 12.14 -2.46
N ILE A 54 -4.65 12.25 -3.51
CA ILE A 54 -5.12 13.55 -4.01
C ILE A 54 -6.23 14.08 -3.10
N ALA A 55 -7.08 13.19 -2.60
CA ALA A 55 -8.16 13.55 -1.68
C ALA A 55 -8.32 12.52 -0.55
N ILE A 56 -9.03 12.97 0.48
CA ILE A 56 -9.53 12.14 1.58
C ILE A 56 -11.05 12.31 1.60
N ALA A 57 -11.77 11.21 1.52
CA ALA A 57 -13.21 11.16 1.61
C ALA A 57 -13.59 10.43 2.90
N GLY A 58 -14.00 11.19 3.91
CA GLY A 58 -14.62 10.67 5.13
C GLY A 58 -16.09 11.03 5.16
N GLU A 59 -16.89 10.24 5.87
CA GLU A 59 -18.23 10.68 6.31
C GLU A 59 -18.11 11.72 7.44
#